data_AF-A0A9D4QGU0-F1
#
_entry.id   AF-A0A9D4QGU0-F1
#
_cell.length_a   1.000
_cell.length_b   1.000
_cell.length_c   1.000
_cell.angle_alpha   90.00
_cell.angle_beta   90.00
_cell.angle_gamma   90.00
#
_symmetry.space_group_name_H-M   'P 1'
#
loop_
_entity.id
_entity.type
_entity.pdbx_description
1 polymer ?
#
loop_
_entity_poly.entity_id
_entity_poly.type
_entity_poly.pdbx_seq_one_letter_code
_entity_poly.pdbx_strand_id
1 'polypeptide(L)'
;MCCRLLDSDGQLLSTYTPITAVSALEANRAVKSFWCCLRLAMHSFLNQIIMVVFVIVTFAALYMCAVWYKARRDRWQQQVYNLAEKITAIVKEYAEQPNCREPFLAQVHVRDMLISPSQRKQLSSLWQSAVTFLERNESRLRTERQHIEGESYLVWRWLGTASPPRSKVWQGKAFESQSGATGALRDRLACQPLASRFATCSP
;
A
#
# COMPACT_ATOMS: atom_id res chain seq x y z
N MET A 1 -11.05 -53.49 5.18
CA MET A 1 -10.75 -54.87 5.60
C MET A 1 -10.71 -55.76 4.37
N CYS A 2 -9.55 -56.32 4.03
CA CYS A 2 -9.32 -56.95 2.71
C CYS A 2 -8.37 -58.17 2.80
N CYS A 3 -8.03 -58.59 4.02
CA CYS A 3 -7.36 -59.86 4.27
C CYS A 3 -8.43 -60.89 4.68
N ARG A 4 -8.55 -61.96 3.90
CA ARG A 4 -9.20 -63.21 4.32
C ARG A 4 -8.07 -64.17 4.66
N LEU A 5 -8.13 -64.80 5.83
CA LEU A 5 -7.22 -65.88 6.21
C LEU A 5 -7.67 -67.14 5.46
N LEU A 6 -6.79 -67.75 4.67
CA LEU A 6 -6.99 -69.07 4.07
C LEU A 6 -6.11 -70.07 4.80
N ASP A 7 -6.70 -71.22 5.12
CA ASP A 7 -6.00 -72.37 5.68
C ASP A 7 -5.33 -73.19 4.56
N SER A 8 -4.40 -74.08 4.94
CA SER A 8 -3.44 -74.76 4.05
C SER A 8 -4.04 -75.55 2.87
N ASP A 9 -5.36 -75.85 2.89
CA ASP A 9 -6.04 -76.70 1.89
C ASP A 9 -6.96 -75.93 0.91
N GLY A 10 -6.92 -74.60 0.91
CA GLY A 10 -7.57 -73.79 -0.13
C GLY A 10 -9.11 -73.74 -0.11
N GLN A 11 -9.77 -74.23 0.96
CA GLN A 11 -11.23 -74.10 1.13
C GLN A 11 -11.64 -72.93 2.04
N LEU A 12 -12.82 -72.37 1.74
CA LEU A 12 -13.43 -71.25 2.44
C LEU A 12 -14.14 -71.77 3.69
N LEU A 13 -13.49 -71.66 4.86
CA LEU A 13 -14.03 -72.13 6.15
C LEU A 13 -15.34 -71.40 6.49
N SER A 14 -16.46 -72.11 6.27
CA SER A 14 -17.81 -71.74 6.71
C SER A 14 -18.27 -72.58 7.90
N THR A 15 -17.37 -72.93 8.82
CA THR A 15 -17.76 -73.68 10.01
C THR A 15 -16.99 -73.18 11.24
N TYR A 16 -17.73 -72.50 12.12
CA TYR A 16 -17.33 -72.18 13.47
C TYR A 16 -17.56 -73.43 14.34
N THR A 17 -16.49 -74.06 14.83
CA THR A 17 -16.54 -75.02 15.94
C THR A 17 -15.74 -74.46 17.11
N PRO A 18 -16.30 -74.47 18.34
CA PRO A 18 -15.69 -73.81 19.48
C PRO A 18 -14.56 -74.65 20.10
N ILE A 19 -13.39 -74.01 20.16
CA ILE A 19 -12.30 -74.06 21.17
C ILE A 19 -12.03 -75.39 21.91
N THR A 20 -10.89 -76.02 21.58
CA THR A 20 -9.92 -76.50 22.59
C THR A 20 -8.52 -76.63 21.95
N ALA A 21 -7.55 -75.94 22.55
CA ALA A 21 -6.10 -76.11 22.43
C ALA A 21 -5.50 -76.12 21.00
N VAL A 22 -5.14 -74.94 20.48
CA VAL A 22 -4.10 -74.85 19.44
C VAL A 22 -3.02 -73.87 19.90
N SER A 23 -1.91 -74.46 20.31
CA SER A 23 -0.61 -73.84 20.53
C SER A 23 -0.17 -73.09 19.26
N ALA A 24 0.04 -71.77 19.38
CA ALA A 24 0.62 -70.89 18.38
C ALA A 24 0.21 -71.20 16.93
N LEU A 25 -0.89 -70.60 16.45
CA LEU A 25 -1.09 -70.46 15.02
C LEU A 25 -0.01 -69.51 14.47
N GLU A 26 1.10 -70.06 14.00
CA GLU A 26 1.94 -69.37 13.01
C GLU A 26 1.06 -69.16 11.76
N ALA A 27 0.56 -67.95 11.59
CA ALA A 27 -0.07 -67.52 10.34
C ALA A 27 1.01 -67.41 9.26
N ASN A 28 1.49 -68.56 8.77
CA ASN A 28 2.71 -68.67 7.96
C ASN A 28 2.55 -68.16 6.52
N ARG A 29 1.36 -67.68 6.10
CA ARG A 29 1.18 -66.89 4.87
C ARG A 29 -0.19 -66.20 4.84
N ALA A 30 -0.22 -64.90 5.09
CA ALA A 30 -1.38 -64.07 4.77
C ALA A 30 -1.46 -63.88 3.24
N VAL A 31 -2.19 -64.75 2.55
CA VAL A 31 -2.39 -64.64 1.09
C VAL A 31 -3.42 -63.54 0.83
N LYS A 32 -2.94 -62.33 0.53
CA LYS A 32 -3.80 -61.23 0.11
C LYS A 32 -4.25 -61.48 -1.33
N SER A 33 -5.54 -61.35 -1.62
CA SER A 33 -6.06 -61.46 -2.99
C SER A 33 -5.33 -60.46 -3.90
N PHE A 34 -4.97 -60.88 -5.12
CA PHE A 34 -4.26 -60.06 -6.11
C PHE A 34 -4.95 -58.71 -6.34
N TRP A 35 -6.28 -58.70 -6.39
CA TRP A 35 -7.10 -57.49 -6.52
C TRP A 35 -7.00 -56.56 -5.31
N CYS A 36 -6.80 -57.11 -4.12
CA CYS A 36 -6.63 -56.34 -2.90
C CYS A 36 -5.25 -55.66 -2.85
N CYS A 37 -4.18 -56.39 -3.18
CA CYS A 37 -2.83 -55.84 -3.27
C CYS A 37 -2.75 -54.78 -4.38
N LEU A 38 -3.34 -55.04 -5.54
CA LEU A 38 -3.41 -54.07 -6.63
C LEU A 38 -4.14 -52.81 -6.20
N ARG A 39 -5.30 -52.92 -5.54
CA ARG A 39 -6.06 -51.76 -5.05
C ARG A 39 -5.30 -50.96 -4.00
N LEU A 40 -4.59 -51.64 -3.08
CA LEU A 40 -3.79 -50.99 -2.05
C LEU A 40 -2.55 -50.29 -2.63
N ALA A 41 -1.87 -50.95 -3.57
CA ALA A 41 -0.75 -50.37 -4.30
C ALA A 41 -1.21 -49.15 -5.11
N MET A 42 -2.28 -49.29 -5.90
CA MET A 42 -2.88 -48.18 -6.66
C MET A 42 -3.28 -47.03 -5.74
N HIS A 43 -3.94 -47.30 -4.61
CA HIS A 43 -4.30 -46.26 -3.64
C HIS A 43 -3.06 -45.57 -3.04
N SER A 44 -2.01 -46.33 -2.72
CA SER A 44 -0.75 -45.78 -2.21
C SER A 44 -0.08 -44.86 -3.22
N PHE A 45 0.02 -45.29 -4.49
CA PHE A 45 0.59 -44.48 -5.57
C PHE A 45 -0.26 -43.24 -5.86
N LEU A 46 -1.59 -43.38 -5.91
CA LEU A 46 -2.51 -42.25 -6.09
C LEU A 46 -2.38 -41.24 -4.95
N ASN A 47 -2.32 -41.69 -3.69
CA ASN A 47 -2.13 -40.80 -2.55
C ASN A 47 -0.79 -40.05 -2.63
N GLN A 48 0.28 -40.73 -3.04
CA GLN A 48 1.58 -40.08 -3.25
C GLN A 48 1.53 -39.03 -4.36
N ILE A 49 0.87 -39.32 -5.49
CA ILE A 49 0.67 -38.36 -6.58
C ILE A 49 -0.17 -37.16 -6.10
N ILE A 50 -1.26 -37.39 -5.37
CA ILE A 50 -2.12 -36.33 -4.82
C ILE A 50 -1.32 -35.41 -3.88
N MET A 51 -0.47 -35.97 -3.01
CA MET A 51 0.38 -35.18 -2.13
C MET A 51 1.36 -34.32 -2.91
N VAL A 52 1.99 -34.86 -3.96
CA VAL A 52 2.90 -34.08 -4.83
C VAL A 52 2.16 -32.96 -5.54
N VAL A 53 0.98 -33.24 -6.10
CA VAL A 53 0.13 -32.21 -6.75
C VAL A 53 -0.28 -31.14 -5.74
N PHE A 54 -0.66 -31.52 -4.53
CA PHE A 54 -1.03 -30.58 -3.47
C PHE A 54 0.14 -29.66 -3.12
N VAL A 55 1.35 -30.19 -3.00
CA VAL A 55 2.57 -29.40 -2.78
C VAL A 55 2.78 -28.41 -3.93
N ILE A 56 2.69 -28.86 -5.19
CA ILE A 56 2.88 -27.97 -6.35
C ILE A 56 1.82 -26.86 -6.37
N VAL A 57 0.54 -27.20 -6.15
CA VAL A 57 -0.58 -26.25 -6.15
C VAL A 57 -0.44 -25.24 -5.02
N THR A 58 -0.04 -25.66 -3.82
CA THR A 58 0.17 -24.75 -2.69
C THR A 58 1.31 -23.77 -2.97
N PHE A 59 2.45 -24.22 -3.52
CA PHE A 59 3.53 -23.34 -3.93
C PHE A 59 3.10 -22.35 -5.03
N ALA A 60 2.38 -22.82 -6.05
CA ALA A 60 1.86 -21.97 -7.12
C ALA A 60 0.86 -20.92 -6.59
N ALA A 61 -0.03 -21.32 -5.68
CA ALA A 61 -0.97 -20.41 -5.03
C ALA A 61 -0.24 -19.35 -4.19
N LEU A 62 0.75 -19.75 -3.38
CA LEU A 62 1.58 -18.81 -2.60
C LEU A 62 2.33 -17.83 -3.50
N TYR A 63 2.90 -18.31 -4.62
CA TYR A 63 3.56 -17.46 -5.60
C TYR A 63 2.60 -16.44 -6.22
N MET A 64 1.44 -16.89 -6.69
CA MET A 64 0.40 -16.01 -7.26
C MET A 64 -0.10 -15.00 -6.23
N CYS A 65 -0.34 -15.41 -4.98
CA CYS A 65 -0.71 -14.52 -3.89
C CYS A 65 0.37 -13.46 -3.63
N ALA A 66 1.66 -13.84 -3.63
CA ALA A 66 2.75 -12.90 -3.42
C ALA A 66 2.88 -11.89 -4.56
N VAL A 67 2.75 -12.33 -5.82
CA VAL A 67 2.75 -11.44 -6.99
C VAL A 67 1.55 -10.49 -6.95
N TRP A 68 0.37 -11.01 -6.65
CA TRP A 68 -0.84 -10.20 -6.52
C TRP A 68 -0.72 -9.17 -5.39
N TYR A 69 -0.15 -9.57 -4.25
CA TYR A 69 0.09 -8.69 -3.10
C TYR A 69 1.08 -7.57 -3.44
N LYS A 70 2.20 -7.90 -4.12
CA LYS A 70 3.15 -6.91 -4.62
C LYS A 70 2.49 -5.94 -5.60
N ALA A 71 1.79 -6.45 -6.61
CA ALA A 71 1.08 -5.62 -7.58
C ALA A 71 -0.01 -4.73 -6.95
N ARG A 72 -0.65 -5.19 -5.86
CA ARG A 72 -1.58 -4.36 -5.08
C ARG A 72 -0.85 -3.25 -4.32
N ARG A 73 0.30 -3.58 -3.71
CA ARG A 73 1.13 -2.60 -3.00
C ARG A 73 1.68 -1.53 -3.93
N ASP A 74 2.17 -1.91 -5.11
CA ASP A 74 2.75 -1.00 -6.09
C ASP A 74 1.72 0.02 -6.58
N ARG A 75 0.49 -0.43 -6.88
CA ARG A 75 -0.61 0.47 -7.24
C ARG A 75 -0.93 1.47 -6.14
N TRP A 76 -0.96 1.02 -4.88
CA TRP A 76 -1.17 1.92 -3.75
C TRP A 76 -0.04 2.96 -3.62
N GLN A 77 1.22 2.52 -3.75
CA GLN A 77 2.37 3.42 -3.72
C GLN A 77 2.31 4.45 -4.87
N GLN A 78 2.00 4.01 -6.10
CA GLN A 78 1.84 4.88 -7.26
C GLN A 78 0.77 5.95 -7.04
N GLN A 79 -0.36 5.61 -6.42
CA GLN A 79 -1.40 6.60 -6.10
C GLN A 79 -0.91 7.63 -5.08
N VAL A 80 -0.16 7.19 -4.06
CA VAL A 80 0.48 8.09 -3.07
C VAL A 80 1.49 9.01 -3.75
N TYR A 81 2.35 8.49 -4.63
CA TYR A 81 3.33 9.29 -5.39
C TYR A 81 2.64 10.30 -6.32
N ASN A 82 1.61 9.88 -7.07
CA ASN A 82 0.86 10.77 -7.96
C ASN A 82 0.18 11.90 -7.19
N LEU A 83 -0.40 11.60 -6.02
CA LEU A 83 -1.01 12.62 -5.16
C LEU A 83 0.05 13.58 -4.61
N ALA A 84 1.18 13.06 -4.14
CA ALA A 84 2.32 13.83 -3.67
C ALA A 84 2.86 14.80 -4.74
N GLU A 85 3.00 14.33 -5.98
CA GLU A 85 3.46 15.15 -7.12
C GLU A 85 2.48 16.30 -7.42
N LYS A 86 1.17 16.01 -7.43
CA LYS A 86 0.13 17.04 -7.62
C LYS A 86 0.16 18.11 -6.53
N ILE A 87 0.34 17.70 -5.27
CA ILE A 87 0.50 18.62 -4.14
C ILE A 87 1.71 19.54 -4.38
N THR A 88 2.86 18.94 -4.68
CA THR A 88 4.11 19.68 -4.92
C THR A 88 4.00 20.64 -6.11
N ALA A 89 3.34 20.23 -7.19
CA ALA A 89 3.10 21.07 -8.36
C ALA A 89 2.30 22.33 -8.01
N ILE A 90 1.20 22.17 -7.26
CA ILE A 90 0.38 23.30 -6.82
C ILE A 90 1.19 24.24 -5.91
N VAL A 91 1.86 23.71 -4.89
CA VAL A 91 2.65 24.55 -3.97
C VAL A 91 3.76 25.30 -4.71
N LYS A 92 4.41 24.65 -5.69
CA LYS A 92 5.42 25.27 -6.54
C LYS A 92 4.83 26.39 -7.40
N GLU A 93 3.69 26.17 -8.06
CA GLU A 93 3.02 27.17 -8.88
C GLU A 93 2.62 28.40 -8.05
N TYR A 94 2.09 28.19 -6.84
CA TYR A 94 1.79 29.28 -5.89
C TYR A 94 3.05 30.04 -5.46
N ALA A 95 4.19 29.34 -5.30
CA ALA A 95 5.45 29.97 -4.91
C ALA A 95 6.13 30.76 -6.03
N GLU A 96 5.86 30.42 -7.30
CA GLU A 96 6.38 31.13 -8.48
C GLU A 96 5.53 32.37 -8.83
N GLN A 97 4.32 32.51 -8.27
CA GLN A 97 3.48 33.68 -8.51
C GLN A 97 4.14 34.97 -7.95
N PRO A 98 4.45 35.96 -8.79
CA PRO A 98 5.24 37.14 -8.40
C PRO A 98 4.53 38.12 -7.45
N ASN A 99 3.23 37.94 -7.20
CA ASN A 99 2.39 38.89 -6.45
C ASN A 99 2.21 38.58 -4.96
N CYS A 100 2.55 37.38 -4.48
CA CYS A 100 2.35 37.04 -3.06
C CYS A 100 3.69 37.19 -2.30
N ARG A 101 3.76 38.20 -1.42
CA ARG A 101 4.96 38.60 -0.66
C ARG A 101 5.44 37.54 0.34
N GLU A 102 4.61 36.53 0.59
CA GLU A 102 4.87 35.39 1.45
C GLU A 102 4.20 34.14 0.84
N PRO A 103 4.96 33.15 0.33
CA PRO A 103 4.41 31.98 -0.34
C PRO A 103 3.98 30.92 0.70
N PHE A 104 2.97 31.27 1.49
CA PHE A 104 2.37 30.40 2.49
C PHE A 104 1.08 29.81 1.95
N LEU A 105 1.00 28.49 1.83
CA LEU A 105 -0.20 27.79 1.39
C LEU A 105 -0.71 26.86 2.49
N ALA A 106 -1.93 27.10 2.98
CA ALA A 106 -2.53 26.29 4.04
C ALA A 106 -2.82 24.87 3.53
N GLN A 107 -2.45 23.85 4.31
CA GLN A 107 -2.63 22.45 3.94
C GLN A 107 -4.11 22.10 3.69
N VAL A 108 -5.02 22.73 4.43
CA VAL A 108 -6.47 22.55 4.29
C VAL A 108 -6.96 23.01 2.92
N HIS A 109 -6.46 24.15 2.43
CA HIS A 109 -6.86 24.69 1.13
C HIS A 109 -6.39 23.79 -0.02
N VAL A 110 -5.17 23.28 0.05
CA VAL A 110 -4.65 22.34 -0.96
C VAL A 110 -5.48 21.08 -0.99
N ARG A 111 -5.78 20.49 0.17
CA ARG A 111 -6.63 19.30 0.26
C ARG A 111 -7.99 19.51 -0.41
N ASP A 112 -8.61 20.67 -0.16
CA ASP A 112 -9.94 20.99 -0.69
C ASP A 112 -9.91 21.29 -2.20
N MET A 113 -8.76 21.71 -2.75
CA MET A 113 -8.55 21.86 -4.19
C MET A 113 -8.35 20.51 -4.90
N LEU A 114 -7.65 19.54 -4.29
CA LEU A 114 -7.41 18.23 -4.90
C LEU A 114 -8.56 17.23 -4.69
N ILE A 115 -9.30 17.33 -3.58
CA ILE A 115 -10.26 16.31 -3.15
C ILE A 115 -11.67 16.90 -3.11
N SER A 116 -12.51 16.47 -4.04
CA SER A 116 -13.93 16.81 -4.05
C SER A 116 -14.62 16.29 -2.77
N PRO A 117 -15.62 17.03 -2.24
CA PRO A 117 -16.22 16.73 -0.92
C PRO A 117 -16.83 15.32 -0.83
N SER A 118 -17.27 14.75 -1.96
CA SER A 118 -17.82 13.41 -2.06
C SER A 118 -16.81 12.29 -1.78
N GLN A 119 -15.52 12.49 -2.04
CA GLN A 119 -14.49 11.45 -1.91
C GLN A 119 -13.60 11.59 -0.66
N ARG A 120 -13.86 12.61 0.19
CA ARG A 120 -13.02 12.92 1.37
C ARG A 120 -12.81 11.74 2.31
N LYS A 121 -13.84 10.94 2.58
CA LYS A 121 -13.71 9.78 3.50
C LYS A 121 -12.77 8.72 2.94
N GLN A 122 -12.90 8.39 1.66
CA GLN A 122 -12.12 7.33 1.01
C GLN A 122 -10.66 7.75 0.76
N LEU A 123 -10.43 9.00 0.37
CA LEU A 123 -9.09 9.51 0.05
C LEU A 123 -8.33 10.04 1.26
N SER A 124 -8.96 10.10 2.45
CA SER A 124 -8.32 10.60 3.67
C SER A 124 -7.07 9.81 4.08
N SER A 125 -7.10 8.48 4.00
CA SER A 125 -5.97 7.62 4.34
C SER A 125 -4.82 7.75 3.34
N LEU A 126 -5.16 7.94 2.06
CA LEU A 126 -4.21 8.17 0.98
C LEU A 126 -3.55 9.54 1.13
N TRP A 127 -4.33 10.56 1.48
CA TRP A 127 -3.84 11.90 1.82
C TRP A 127 -2.84 11.87 2.97
N GLN A 128 -3.19 11.24 4.10
CA GLN A 128 -2.27 11.14 5.24
C GLN A 128 -0.96 10.43 4.85
N SER A 129 -1.07 9.34 4.09
CA SER A 129 0.10 8.61 3.57
C SER A 129 0.99 9.49 2.68
N ALA A 130 0.38 10.30 1.80
CA ALA A 130 1.10 11.23 0.93
C ALA A 130 1.77 12.37 1.72
N VAL A 131 1.10 12.94 2.73
CA VAL A 131 1.68 13.96 3.61
C VAL A 131 2.88 13.40 4.36
N THR A 132 2.75 12.22 4.97
CA THR A 132 3.88 11.56 5.65
C THR A 132 5.02 11.23 4.67
N PHE A 133 4.70 10.87 3.43
CA PHE A 133 5.71 10.64 2.39
C PHE A 133 6.44 11.95 2.03
N LEU A 134 5.72 13.06 1.86
CA LEU A 134 6.28 14.39 1.61
C LEU A 134 7.22 14.81 2.75
N GLU A 135 6.78 14.73 4.00
CA GLU A 135 7.59 15.12 5.17
C GLU A 135 8.89 14.32 5.29
N ARG A 136 8.90 13.06 4.84
CA ARG A 136 10.07 12.19 4.89
C ARG A 136 11.00 12.33 3.69
N ASN A 137 10.46 12.56 2.49
CA ASN A 137 11.21 12.41 1.24
C ASN A 137 11.42 13.74 0.47
N GLU A 138 10.56 14.74 0.67
CA GLU A 138 10.62 16.02 -0.05
C GLU A 138 11.20 17.14 0.84
N SER A 139 12.53 17.32 0.78
CA SER A 139 13.22 18.36 1.55
C SER A 139 12.89 19.80 1.11
N ARG A 140 12.24 19.96 -0.05
CA ARG A 140 11.90 21.26 -0.67
C ARG A 140 10.60 21.85 -0.12
N LEU A 141 9.77 21.05 0.52
CA LEU A 141 8.54 21.47 1.19
C LEU A 141 8.77 21.45 2.70
N ARG A 142 8.67 22.61 3.34
CA ARG A 142 8.70 22.70 4.80
C ARG A 142 7.29 22.88 5.33
N THR A 143 6.88 21.97 6.19
CA THR A 143 5.66 22.09 6.99
C THR A 143 5.95 22.96 8.21
N GLU A 144 5.22 24.06 8.37
CA GLU A 144 5.35 24.98 9.50
C GLU A 144 3.97 25.22 10.12
N ARG A 145 3.89 25.24 11.45
CA ARG A 145 2.67 25.65 12.15
C ARG A 145 2.70 27.15 12.34
N GLN A 146 1.78 27.87 11.71
CA GLN A 146 1.63 29.31 11.89
C GLN A 146 0.31 29.65 12.57
N HIS A 147 0.35 30.70 13.38
CA HIS A 147 -0.83 31.21 14.06
C HIS A 147 -1.44 32.31 13.21
N ILE A 148 -2.57 32.02 12.58
CA ILE A 148 -3.31 32.96 11.74
C ILE A 148 -4.62 33.22 12.48
N GLU A 149 -4.92 34.49 12.77
CA GLU A 149 -6.20 34.94 13.36
C GLU A 149 -6.59 34.26 14.70
N GLY A 150 -5.64 33.83 15.53
CA GLY A 150 -5.94 33.20 16.82
C GLY A 150 -5.99 31.67 16.78
N GLU A 151 -5.79 31.04 15.62
CA GLU A 151 -5.75 29.59 15.46
C GLU A 151 -4.44 29.11 14.81
N SER A 152 -3.96 27.93 15.22
CA SER A 152 -2.74 27.34 14.67
C SER A 152 -3.05 26.48 13.45
N TYR A 153 -2.57 26.88 12.27
CA TYR A 153 -2.72 26.15 11.01
C TYR A 153 -1.41 25.52 10.56
N LEU A 154 -1.49 24.33 9.97
CA LEU A 154 -0.37 23.75 9.22
C LEU A 154 -0.29 24.40 7.84
N VAL A 155 0.86 24.97 7.54
CA VAL A 155 1.16 25.69 6.31
C VAL A 155 2.34 25.01 5.62
N TRP A 156 2.28 24.93 4.29
CA TRP A 156 3.39 24.51 3.46
C TRP A 156 4.12 25.72 2.89
N ARG A 157 5.46 25.66 2.98
CA ARG A 157 6.38 26.64 2.40
C ARG A 157 7.30 25.93 1.42
N TRP A 158 7.39 26.47 0.20
CA TRP A 158 8.38 26.05 -0.77
C TRP A 158 9.75 26.67 -0.46
N LEU A 159 10.79 25.85 -0.39
CA LEU A 159 12.18 26.30 -0.17
C LEU A 159 12.96 26.44 -1.48
N GLY A 160 12.41 25.96 -2.60
CA GLY A 160 13.14 25.82 -3.87
C GLY A 160 13.21 27.07 -4.75
N THR A 161 12.57 28.18 -4.37
CA THR A 161 12.72 29.46 -5.09
C THR A 161 13.75 30.30 -4.34
N ALA A 162 14.93 30.40 -4.93
CA ALA A 162 15.97 31.33 -4.52
C ALA A 162 15.48 32.77 -4.72
N SER A 163 14.75 33.31 -3.75
CA SER A 163 15.19 34.51 -3.05
C SER A 163 14.44 34.54 -1.72
N PRO A 164 15.14 34.54 -0.57
CA PRO A 164 14.48 34.98 0.64
C PRO A 164 13.94 36.39 0.36
N PRO A 165 12.72 36.77 0.80
CA PRO A 165 12.45 38.18 0.99
C PRO A 165 13.61 38.66 1.87
N ARG A 166 14.32 39.71 1.43
CA ARG A 166 15.41 40.35 2.18
C ARG A 166 14.87 40.79 3.54
N SER A 167 14.74 39.83 4.43
CA SER A 167 14.23 39.98 5.78
C SER A 167 15.46 40.40 6.55
N LYS A 168 15.61 41.72 6.63
CA LYS A 168 16.38 42.42 7.65
C LYS A 168 17.58 41.61 8.13
N VAL A 169 18.58 41.49 7.26
CA VAL A 169 19.96 41.47 7.76
C VAL A 169 20.07 42.73 8.62
N TRP A 170 20.65 42.60 9.81
CA TRP A 170 21.07 43.75 10.61
C TRP A 170 21.95 44.63 9.73
N GLN A 171 21.33 45.59 9.02
CA GLN A 171 22.01 46.58 8.22
C GLN A 171 22.66 47.51 9.22
N GLY A 172 23.89 47.17 9.62
CA GLY A 172 24.79 48.09 10.27
C GLY A 172 24.84 49.35 9.42
N LYS A 173 24.41 50.47 10.00
CA LYS A 173 24.58 51.78 9.37
C LYS A 173 26.07 52.05 9.21
N ALA A 174 26.54 51.96 7.98
CA ALA A 174 27.78 52.61 7.59
C ALA A 174 27.68 52.97 6.09
N PHE A 175 26.99 54.10 5.84
CA PHE A 175 26.98 54.89 4.59
C PHE A 175 26.45 54.15 3.33
N GLU A 176 25.54 54.70 2.53
CA GLU A 176 25.81 55.78 1.58
C GLU A 176 24.59 56.68 1.32
N SER A 177 24.93 57.81 0.71
CA SER A 177 24.26 59.10 0.61
C SER A 177 22.82 59.15 0.06
N GLN A 178 22.14 60.22 0.46
CA GLN A 178 20.84 60.71 -0.02
C GLN A 178 20.74 60.72 -1.56
N SER A 179 19.57 60.33 -2.08
CA SER A 179 18.80 61.07 -3.10
C SER A 179 17.61 60.24 -3.58
N GLY A 180 16.41 60.84 -3.60
CA GLY A 180 15.29 60.33 -4.42
C GLY A 180 14.03 59.98 -3.64
N ALA A 181 13.20 60.99 -3.39
CA ALA A 181 11.81 60.81 -3.05
C ALA A 181 11.04 60.13 -4.19
N THR A 182 10.17 59.18 -3.86
CA THR A 182 8.78 59.10 -4.35
C THR A 182 8.07 57.95 -3.65
N GLY A 183 7.01 58.29 -2.91
CA GLY A 183 6.10 57.31 -2.36
C GLY A 183 5.37 56.61 -3.50
N ALA A 184 5.47 55.28 -3.56
CA ALA A 184 4.58 54.46 -4.35
C ALA A 184 3.55 53.84 -3.41
N LEU A 185 2.32 54.32 -3.58
CA LEU A 185 1.06 53.79 -3.07
C LEU A 185 1.05 52.26 -3.23
N ARG A 186 0.97 51.57 -2.09
CA ARG A 186 0.97 50.12 -2.01
C ARG A 186 -0.46 49.63 -2.26
N ASP A 187 -0.82 49.51 -3.53
CA ASP A 187 -2.10 48.93 -3.93
C ASP A 187 -2.20 47.48 -3.42
N ARG A 188 -3.17 47.29 -2.52
CA ARG A 188 -3.67 45.99 -2.09
C ARG A 188 -4.45 45.37 -3.24
N LEU A 189 -3.76 44.75 -4.19
CA LEU A 189 -4.39 43.76 -5.06
C LEU A 189 -4.36 42.42 -4.33
N ALA A 190 -5.54 42.02 -3.85
CA ALA A 190 -5.78 40.73 -3.21
C ALA A 190 -5.28 39.58 -4.11
N CYS A 191 -4.53 38.62 -3.54
CA CYS A 191 -4.24 37.36 -4.21
C CYS A 191 -5.61 36.72 -4.54
N GLN A 192 -5.97 36.66 -5.82
CA GLN A 192 -7.26 36.17 -6.29
C GLN A 192 -7.29 34.64 -6.11
N PRO A 193 -8.36 34.05 -5.55
CA PRO A 193 -8.40 32.61 -5.30
C PRO A 193 -8.36 31.84 -6.63
N LEU A 194 -7.51 30.81 -6.68
CA LEU A 194 -7.26 29.91 -7.82
C LEU A 194 -8.52 29.11 -8.28
N ALA A 195 -9.64 29.27 -7.57
CA ALA A 195 -10.92 28.62 -7.84
C ALA A 195 -11.60 29.08 -9.15
N SER A 196 -11.18 30.21 -9.75
CA SER A 196 -11.83 30.77 -10.95
C SER A 196 -11.33 30.22 -12.29
N ARG A 197 -10.24 29.42 -12.32
CA ARG A 197 -9.64 28.95 -13.59
C ARG A 197 -10.11 27.59 -14.10
N PHE A 198 -10.96 26.87 -13.36
CA PHE A 198 -11.44 25.54 -13.77
C PHE A 198 -12.90 25.49 -14.25
N ALA A 199 -13.59 26.63 -14.36
CA ALA A 199 -15.01 26.68 -14.70
C ALA A 199 -15.28 27.30 -16.07
N THR A 200 -14.71 26.75 -17.14
CA THR A 200 -15.27 26.87 -18.50
C THR A 200 -14.56 25.90 -19.45
N CYS A 201 -15.17 24.73 -19.67
CA CYS A 201 -14.99 23.95 -20.89
C CYS A 201 -16.13 22.92 -21.01
N SER A 202 -17.22 23.32 -21.68
CA SER A 202 -18.17 22.42 -22.34
C SER A 202 -19.26 23.21 -23.06
N PRO A 203 -19.81 22.66 -24.13
CA PRO A 203 -19.17 22.28 -25.39
C PRO A 203 -19.34 23.37 -26.48
#